data_AF-A0A1D5RJC1-F1
#
_entry.id   AF-A0A1D5RJC1-F1
#
_cell.length_a   1.000
_cell.length_b   1.000
_cell.length_c   1.000
_cell.angle_alpha   90.00
_cell.angle_beta   90.00
_cell.angle_gamma   90.00
#
_symmetry.space_group_name_H-M   'P 1'
#
loop_
_entity.id
_entity.type
_entity.pdbx_description
1 polymer ?
#
loop_
_entity_poly.entity_id
_entity_poly.type
_entity_poly.pdbx_seq_one_letter_code
_entity_poly.pdbx_strand_id
1 'polypeptide(L)'
;MQDHATALQPGRQSETPCQKKNFFFFCKDGGLTISPRVSNFWAQAVLQLFKTLHRTRQQVFKNDVRALEAARIKINEEFKNNKSETSPKKIEELMKIGSDVELLLRTSVIQGIHTDHNTLKLVPRKDLLVENVPYCDAPTQKQ
;
A
#
# COMPACT_ATOMS: atom_id res chain seq x y z
N MET A 1 -51.47 -39.97 -8.15
CA MET A 1 -52.01 -38.97 -7.21
C MET A 1 -50.93 -38.78 -6.16
N GLN A 2 -50.20 -37.68 -6.04
CA GLN A 2 -50.34 -36.32 -6.54
C GLN A 2 -48.94 -35.78 -6.90
N ASP A 3 -48.91 -35.01 -7.96
CA ASP A 3 -47.82 -34.11 -8.36
C ASP A 3 -47.61 -33.03 -7.32
N HIS A 4 -46.37 -32.65 -7.05
CA HIS A 4 -46.02 -31.26 -6.74
C HIS A 4 -44.59 -30.95 -7.19
N ALA A 5 -44.49 -30.32 -8.36
CA ALA A 5 -43.37 -29.47 -8.75
C ALA A 5 -43.39 -28.17 -7.93
N THR A 6 -42.21 -27.56 -7.66
CA THR A 6 -41.92 -26.13 -7.30
C THR A 6 -40.47 -26.09 -6.79
N ALA A 7 -39.53 -25.20 -7.15
CA ALA A 7 -39.37 -24.15 -8.16
C ALA A 7 -37.86 -23.80 -8.22
N LEU A 8 -37.41 -23.26 -9.34
CA LEU A 8 -36.08 -22.68 -9.54
C LEU A 8 -36.04 -21.20 -9.11
N GLN A 9 -34.85 -20.75 -8.63
CA GLN A 9 -34.32 -19.37 -8.49
C GLN A 9 -34.74 -18.51 -7.27
N PRO A 10 -34.05 -17.37 -6.95
CA PRO A 10 -32.74 -16.84 -7.38
C PRO A 10 -31.79 -16.49 -6.20
N GLY A 11 -30.59 -16.00 -6.51
CA GLY A 11 -29.55 -15.62 -5.54
C GLY A 11 -29.95 -14.54 -4.54
N ARG A 12 -29.20 -14.51 -3.43
CA ARG A 12 -29.16 -13.39 -2.49
C ARG A 12 -27.72 -12.95 -2.32
N GLN A 13 -27.32 -11.96 -3.11
CA GLN A 13 -26.38 -10.96 -2.61
C GLN A 13 -27.07 -10.30 -1.41
N SER A 14 -26.43 -10.33 -0.24
CA SER A 14 -26.78 -9.40 0.83
C SER A 14 -25.49 -8.83 1.42
N GLU A 15 -25.17 -7.66 0.87
CA GLU A 15 -24.81 -6.44 1.59
C GLU A 15 -23.55 -6.45 2.47
N THR A 16 -22.58 -5.68 1.99
CA THR A 16 -21.52 -5.04 2.76
C THR A 16 -22.04 -4.38 4.04
N PRO A 17 -21.27 -4.45 5.13
CA PRO A 17 -21.13 -3.29 5.99
C PRO A 17 -19.89 -2.51 5.54
N CYS A 18 -20.14 -1.45 4.76
CA CYS A 18 -19.22 -0.32 4.65
C CYS A 18 -19.05 0.25 6.07
N GLN A 19 -18.07 -0.26 6.82
CA GLN A 19 -17.66 0.33 8.08
C GLN A 19 -16.86 1.60 7.74
N LYS A 20 -17.60 2.67 7.46
CA LYS A 20 -17.15 4.04 7.68
C LYS A 20 -16.79 4.15 9.16
N LYS A 21 -15.53 3.92 9.49
CA LYS A 21 -14.94 4.41 10.73
C LYS A 21 -13.99 5.52 10.35
N ASN A 22 -14.54 6.74 10.36
CA ASN A 22 -13.79 7.91 10.78
C ASN A 22 -13.29 7.63 12.20
N PHE A 23 -12.14 6.98 12.35
CA PHE A 23 -11.47 6.89 13.63
C PHE A 23 -10.52 8.08 13.74
N PHE A 24 -11.14 9.18 14.17
CA PHE A 24 -10.48 10.24 14.89
C PHE A 24 -9.68 9.61 16.05
N PHE A 25 -8.47 10.12 16.26
CA PHE A 25 -7.50 9.75 17.28
C PHE A 25 -8.05 9.11 18.56
N PHE A 26 -7.47 7.98 18.97
CA PHE A 26 -7.23 7.72 20.39
C PHE A 26 -5.86 7.07 20.58
N CYS A 27 -4.93 7.91 21.06
CA CYS A 27 -3.76 7.51 21.80
C CYS A 27 -4.24 7.06 23.18
N LYS A 28 -3.93 5.84 23.61
CA LYS A 28 -3.67 5.50 25.02
C LYS A 28 -2.69 4.32 25.12
N ASP A 29 -1.68 4.55 25.93
CA ASP A 29 -0.77 3.60 26.58
C ASP A 29 0.32 2.97 25.71
N GLY A 30 1.34 3.78 25.42
CA GLY A 30 2.61 3.35 24.84
C GLY A 30 3.42 4.53 24.36
N GLY A 31 3.95 5.31 25.30
CA GLY A 31 4.66 6.57 25.04
C GLY A 31 5.61 6.49 23.84
N LEU A 32 5.28 7.25 22.79
CA LEU A 32 6.24 7.66 21.77
C LEU A 32 7.15 8.72 22.41
N THR A 33 8.00 8.33 23.36
CA THR A 33 9.09 9.16 23.85
C THR A 33 10.10 9.29 22.72
N ILE A 34 9.90 10.31 21.89
CA ILE A 34 10.95 10.81 21.01
C ILE A 34 11.96 11.47 21.95
N SER A 35 13.16 10.90 22.05
CA SER A 35 14.25 11.50 22.83
C SER A 35 14.50 12.93 22.32
N PRO A 36 14.74 13.95 23.18
CA PRO A 36 14.67 15.36 22.80
C PRO A 36 15.83 15.86 21.92
N ARG A 37 16.54 14.99 21.20
CA ARG A 37 17.86 15.31 20.61
C ARG A 37 17.96 15.12 19.10
N VAL A 38 16.83 15.02 18.41
CA VAL A 38 16.78 15.14 16.95
C VAL A 38 16.09 16.47 16.65
N SER A 39 16.70 17.36 15.86
CA SER A 39 16.14 18.68 15.59
C SER A 39 14.69 18.57 15.07
N ASN A 40 13.82 19.53 15.42
CA ASN A 40 12.39 19.53 15.07
C ASN A 40 12.12 19.28 13.57
N PHE A 41 13.09 19.60 12.72
CA PHE A 41 13.06 19.34 11.28
C PHE A 41 13.03 17.84 10.93
N TRP A 42 13.94 17.05 11.48
CA TRP A 42 14.05 15.62 11.16
C TRP A 42 12.84 14.83 11.66
N ALA A 43 12.35 15.16 12.85
CA ALA A 43 11.14 14.53 13.39
C ALA A 43 9.93 14.74 12.46
N GLN A 44 9.78 15.95 11.93
CA GLN A 44 8.74 16.26 10.96
C GLN A 44 8.95 15.49 9.64
N ALA A 45 10.17 15.47 9.10
CA ALA A 45 10.48 14.77 7.85
C ALA A 45 10.22 13.26 7.94
N VAL A 46 10.67 12.61 9.01
CA VAL A 46 10.45 11.18 9.28
C VAL A 46 8.95 10.87 9.36
N LEU A 47 8.18 11.71 10.05
CA LEU A 47 6.74 11.53 10.15
C LEU A 47 6.02 11.70 8.81
N GLN A 48 6.48 12.63 7.97
CA GLN A 48 5.94 12.79 6.62
C GLN A 48 6.21 11.53 5.79
N LEU A 49 7.45 11.02 5.80
CA LEU A 49 7.81 9.80 5.07
C LEU A 49 6.98 8.58 5.53
N PHE A 50 6.81 8.41 6.84
CA PHE A 50 5.97 7.37 7.41
C PHE A 50 4.52 7.44 6.91
N LYS A 51 3.94 8.65 6.89
CA LYS A 51 2.58 8.87 6.35
C LYS A 51 2.51 8.60 4.86
N THR A 52 3.51 9.03 4.09
CA THR A 52 3.58 8.80 2.65
C THR A 52 3.63 7.32 2.34
N LEU A 53 4.54 6.54 2.96
CA LEU A 53 4.61 5.09 2.80
C LEU A 53 3.28 4.40 3.11
N HIS A 54 2.59 4.83 4.18
CA HIS A 54 1.27 4.29 4.51
C HIS A 54 0.16 4.67 3.52
N ARG A 55 0.25 5.83 2.86
CA ARG A 55 -0.64 6.19 1.76
C ARG A 55 -0.32 5.38 0.51
N THR A 56 0.96 5.26 0.17
CA THR A 56 1.44 4.50 -1.00
C THR A 56 1.03 3.03 -0.89
N ARG A 57 1.20 2.36 0.26
CA ARG A 57 0.72 0.96 0.41
C ARG A 57 -0.80 0.83 0.17
N GLN A 58 -1.60 1.82 0.59
CA GLN A 58 -3.06 1.76 0.44
C GLN A 58 -3.47 1.89 -1.03
N GLN A 59 -2.72 2.70 -1.78
CA GLN A 59 -2.92 2.86 -3.22
C GLN A 59 -2.40 1.65 -4.00
N VAL A 60 -1.25 1.11 -3.61
CA VAL A 60 -0.55 0.02 -4.30
C VAL A 60 -1.23 -1.32 -4.09
N PHE A 61 -1.68 -1.61 -2.87
CA PHE A 61 -2.31 -2.87 -2.49
C PHE A 61 -3.82 -2.73 -2.29
N LYS A 62 -4.47 -1.90 -3.11
CA LYS A 62 -5.91 -1.62 -2.96
C LYS A 62 -6.70 -2.93 -2.99
N ASN A 63 -7.61 -3.09 -2.03
CA ASN A 63 -8.45 -4.28 -1.83
C ASN A 63 -7.72 -5.60 -1.53
N ASP A 64 -6.38 -5.60 -1.38
CA ASP A 64 -5.62 -6.78 -0.95
C ASP A 64 -5.35 -6.68 0.55
N VAL A 65 -6.27 -7.22 1.36
CA VAL A 65 -6.18 -7.16 2.83
C VAL A 65 -4.90 -7.80 3.35
N ARG A 66 -4.44 -8.89 2.73
CA ARG A 66 -3.24 -9.63 3.18
C ARG A 66 -1.99 -8.79 2.91
N ALA A 67 -1.84 -8.25 1.70
CA ALA A 67 -0.71 -7.40 1.36
C ALA A 67 -0.73 -6.08 2.15
N LEU A 68 -1.91 -5.49 2.36
CA LEU A 68 -2.06 -4.28 3.18
C LEU A 68 -1.56 -4.51 4.60
N GLU A 69 -1.95 -5.60 5.25
CA GLU A 69 -1.55 -5.86 6.63
C GLU A 69 -0.07 -6.25 6.74
N ALA A 70 0.44 -7.07 5.82
CA ALA A 70 1.86 -7.40 5.75
C ALA A 70 2.72 -6.13 5.60
N ALA A 71 2.35 -5.24 4.68
CA ALA A 71 3.02 -3.96 4.48
C ALA A 71 2.92 -3.05 5.72
N ARG A 72 1.77 -3.04 6.41
CA ARG A 72 1.58 -2.26 7.64
C ARG A 72 2.54 -2.71 8.74
N ILE A 73 2.62 -4.02 8.97
CA ILE A 73 3.49 -4.61 10.00
C ILE A 73 4.94 -4.27 9.68
N LYS A 74 5.38 -4.48 8.44
CA LYS A 74 6.76 -4.22 8.03
C LYS A 74 7.15 -2.75 8.17
N ILE A 75 6.32 -1.82 7.71
CA ILE A 75 6.58 -0.38 7.88
C ILE A 75 6.70 -0.02 9.37
N ASN A 76 5.78 -0.51 10.21
CA ASN A 76 5.83 -0.22 11.64
C ASN A 76 7.06 -0.82 12.33
N GLU A 77 7.48 -2.02 11.94
CA GLU A 77 8.65 -2.70 12.46
C GLU A 77 9.93 -1.92 12.15
N GLU A 78 10.14 -1.53 10.89
CA GLU A 78 11.34 -0.77 10.48
C GLU A 78 11.45 0.57 11.22
N PHE A 79 10.35 1.31 11.37
CA PHE A 79 10.37 2.58 12.10
C PHE A 79 10.54 2.41 13.61
N LYS A 80 10.06 1.30 14.20
CA LYS A 80 10.30 0.97 15.61
C LYS A 80 11.76 0.60 15.85
N ASN A 81 12.35 -0.21 14.98
CA ASN A 81 13.74 -0.66 15.09
C ASN A 81 14.73 0.52 15.04
N ASN A 82 14.40 1.56 14.27
CA ASN A 82 15.24 2.75 14.13
C ASN A 82 14.85 3.91 15.05
N LYS A 83 13.91 3.73 16.00
CA LYS A 83 13.38 4.82 16.86
C LYS A 83 14.46 5.48 17.73
N SER A 84 15.44 4.73 18.19
CA SER A 84 16.52 5.22 19.07
C SER A 84 17.71 5.81 18.29
N GLU A 85 17.66 5.82 16.95
CA GLU A 85 18.76 6.32 16.16
C GLU A 85 18.93 7.83 16.32
N THR A 86 20.14 8.23 16.69
CA THR A 86 20.48 9.63 16.99
C THR A 86 21.58 10.16 16.05
N SER A 87 22.18 9.29 15.23
CA SER A 87 23.21 9.68 14.26
C SER A 87 22.58 10.40 13.07
N PRO A 88 22.94 11.67 12.78
CA PRO A 88 22.34 12.42 11.69
C PRO A 88 22.60 11.79 10.32
N LYS A 89 23.80 11.24 10.10
CA LYS A 89 24.15 10.51 8.87
C LYS A 89 23.25 9.28 8.68
N LYS A 90 22.99 8.55 9.77
CA LYS A 90 22.15 7.35 9.71
C LYS A 90 20.69 7.70 9.43
N ILE A 91 20.19 8.77 10.04
CA ILE A 91 18.84 9.28 9.80
C ILE A 91 18.67 9.68 8.32
N GLU A 92 19.66 10.36 7.75
CA GLU A 92 19.66 10.74 6.32
C GLU A 92 19.63 9.51 5.40
N GLU A 93 20.44 8.49 5.68
CA GLU A 93 20.42 7.21 4.94
C GLU A 93 19.05 6.52 5.03
N LEU A 94 18.48 6.41 6.23
CA LEU A 94 17.17 5.79 6.44
C LEU A 94 16.05 6.54 5.73
N MET A 95 16.10 7.87 5.74
CA MET A 95 15.16 8.73 5.02
C MET A 95 15.25 8.53 3.51
N LYS A 96 16.47 8.41 2.97
CA LYS A 96 16.69 8.11 1.55
C LYS A 96 16.12 6.75 1.18
N ILE A 97 16.47 5.71 1.95
CA ILE A 97 15.97 4.34 1.72
C ILE A 97 14.44 4.32 1.73
N GLY A 98 13.79 4.93 2.72
CA GLY A 98 12.33 4.94 2.77
C GLY A 98 11.70 5.71 1.61
N SER A 99 12.35 6.76 1.11
CA SER A 99 11.91 7.49 -0.08
C SER A 99 12.07 6.67 -1.36
N ASP A 100 13.16 5.94 -1.50
CA ASP A 100 13.39 5.03 -2.63
C ASP A 100 12.37 3.87 -2.62
N VAL A 101 12.03 3.34 -1.44
CA VAL A 101 10.99 2.31 -1.28
C VAL A 101 9.61 2.86 -1.65
N GLU A 102 9.29 4.10 -1.25
CA GLU A 102 8.06 4.77 -1.66
C GLU A 102 7.94 4.85 -3.18
N LEU A 103 9.01 5.30 -3.83
CA LEU A 103 9.08 5.42 -5.28
C LEU A 103 8.92 4.03 -5.95
N LEU A 104 9.65 3.03 -5.48
CA LEU A 104 9.62 1.66 -6.00
C LEU A 104 8.22 1.05 -5.91
N LEU A 105 7.55 1.21 -4.77
CA LEU A 105 6.17 0.72 -4.59
C LEU A 105 5.24 1.37 -5.61
N ARG A 106 5.40 2.67 -5.86
CA ARG A 106 4.56 3.42 -6.80
C ARG A 106 4.84 3.07 -8.26
N THR A 107 6.08 2.81 -8.65
CA THR A 107 6.48 2.63 -10.06
C THR A 107 6.57 1.18 -10.53
N SER A 108 6.87 0.23 -9.64
CA SER A 108 7.21 -1.15 -10.05
C SER A 108 6.19 -2.20 -9.63
N VAL A 109 5.24 -1.89 -8.76
CA VAL A 109 4.28 -2.87 -8.25
C VAL A 109 2.95 -2.80 -9.00
N ILE A 110 2.59 -3.87 -9.71
CA ILE A 110 1.28 -4.07 -10.34
C ILE A 110 0.55 -5.21 -9.62
N GLN A 111 -0.74 -5.03 -9.33
CA GLN A 111 -1.55 -6.07 -8.70
C GLN A 111 -2.03 -7.06 -9.75
N GLY A 112 -1.90 -8.36 -9.45
CA GLY A 112 -2.51 -9.45 -10.21
C GLY A 112 -3.58 -10.14 -9.39
N ILE A 113 -4.79 -10.28 -9.95
CA ILE A 113 -5.90 -11.01 -9.33
C ILE A 113 -6.06 -12.33 -10.08
N HIS A 114 -5.93 -13.45 -9.36
CA HIS A 114 -6.22 -14.76 -9.94
C HIS A 114 -7.70 -14.83 -10.31
N THR A 115 -7.96 -15.22 -11.54
CA THR A 115 -9.30 -15.54 -12.02
C THR A 115 -9.45 -17.05 -12.16
N ASP A 116 -10.69 -17.51 -12.16
CA ASP A 116 -11.01 -18.90 -12.46
C ASP A 116 -10.49 -19.21 -13.88
N HIS A 117 -9.88 -20.38 -14.09
CA HIS A 117 -9.19 -20.79 -15.34
C HIS A 117 -7.73 -20.35 -15.54
N ASN A 118 -6.89 -20.41 -14.49
CA ASN A 118 -5.42 -20.25 -14.61
C ASN A 118 -4.99 -18.94 -15.30
N THR A 119 -5.82 -17.91 -15.20
CA THR A 119 -5.62 -16.60 -15.79
C THR A 119 -5.40 -15.56 -14.68
N LEU A 120 -4.66 -14.50 -14.99
CA LEU A 120 -4.35 -13.43 -14.04
C LEU A 120 -4.84 -12.11 -14.62
N LYS A 121 -5.74 -11.44 -13.91
CA LYS A 121 -6.17 -10.08 -14.23
C LYS A 121 -5.18 -9.08 -13.61
N LEU A 122 -4.41 -8.40 -14.44
CA LEU A 122 -3.56 -7.31 -14.00
C LEU A 122 -4.38 -6.03 -13.80
N VAL A 123 -4.13 -5.33 -12.70
CA VAL A 123 -4.74 -4.04 -12.36
C VAL A 123 -3.62 -2.99 -12.28
N PRO A 124 -3.11 -2.51 -13.42
CA PRO A 124 -2.13 -1.43 -13.43
C PRO A 124 -2.78 -0.12 -12.97
N ARG A 125 -2.02 0.69 -12.23
CA ARG A 125 -2.43 2.05 -11.84
C ARG A 125 -2.27 2.99 -13.03
N LYS A 126 -3.06 4.07 -13.07
CA LYS A 126 -3.09 5.02 -14.19
C LYS A 126 -1.72 5.67 -14.43
N ASP A 127 -1.02 5.95 -13.35
CA ASP A 127 0.34 6.49 -13.27
C ASP A 127 1.42 5.55 -13.83
N LEU A 128 1.10 4.27 -14.08
CA LEU A 128 1.97 3.31 -14.75
C LEU A 128 1.67 3.14 -16.23
N LEU A 129 0.53 3.66 -16.70
CA LEU A 129 0.11 3.52 -18.10
C LEU A 129 0.81 4.57 -18.94
N VAL A 130 1.47 4.13 -20.01
CA VAL A 130 2.08 5.00 -21.01
C VAL A 130 1.13 5.10 -22.20
N GLU A 131 1.17 6.23 -22.92
CA GLU A 131 0.44 6.36 -24.19
C GLU A 131 0.80 5.24 -25.14
N ASN A 132 -0.19 4.80 -25.93
CA ASN A 132 0.02 3.72 -26.86
C ASN A 132 0.94 4.20 -27.99
N VAL A 133 2.17 3.72 -28.00
CA VAL A 133 3.09 3.90 -29.12
C VAL A 133 3.00 2.64 -29.99
N PRO A 134 2.78 2.77 -31.31
CA PRO A 134 2.81 1.64 -32.22
C PRO A 134 4.07 0.82 -32.00
N TYR A 135 3.91 -0.49 -31.84
CA TYR A 135 5.03 -1.38 -31.71
C TYR A 135 5.88 -1.31 -32.99
N CYS A 136 7.19 -1.12 -32.83
CA CYS A 136 8.14 -1.05 -33.93
C CYS A 136 9.24 -2.07 -33.67
N ASP A 137 9.45 -3.00 -34.60
CA ASP A 137 10.49 -4.02 -34.53
C ASP A 137 11.91 -3.43 -34.66
N ALA A 138 12.03 -2.19 -35.12
CA ALA A 138 13.32 -1.52 -35.24
C ALA A 138 13.75 -0.98 -33.86
N PRO A 139 14.94 -1.33 -33.36
CA PRO A 139 15.46 -0.78 -32.11
C PRO A 139 15.59 0.74 -32.24
N THR A 140 14.89 1.47 -31.39
CA THR A 140 15.00 2.94 -31.35
C THR A 140 16.35 3.31 -30.75
N GLN A 141 17.15 4.13 -31.45
CA GLN A 141 18.35 4.71 -30.86
C GLN A 141 17.92 5.66 -29.73
N LYS A 142 18.36 5.39 -28.51
CA LYS A 142 18.18 6.31 -27.39
C LYS A 142 19.09 7.52 -27.64
N GLN A 143 18.52 8.72 -27.76
CA GLN A 143 19.26 9.99 -27.70
C GLN A 143 19.76 10.25 -26.27
#